data_AF-A0A178VLP2-F1
#
_entry.id   AF-A0A178VLP2-F1
#
_cell.length_a   1.000
_cell.length_b   1.000
_cell.length_c   1.000
_cell.angle_alpha   90.00
_cell.angle_beta   90.00
_cell.angle_gamma   90.00
#
_symmetry.space_group_name_H-M   'P 1'
#
loop_
_entity.id
_entity.type
_entity.pdbx_description
1 polymer ?
#
loop_
_entity_poly.entity_id
_entity_poly.type
_entity_poly.pdbx_seq_one_letter_code
_entity_poly.pdbx_strand_id
1 'polypeptide(L)'
;MAYGSLQEFIQEQNPEYVASFVRTRVLPIYSTPDCSPYLVASANWVLGELASCLPEEMNADVFSSLLKALAMPDQVEISCYPVRFSAAGGIGSLLENEYQPPELLPLLQFITGKIGNEEDEDSMLFQLLKSVVESGNQDIAMHIPYIVSSLVSNMLKFMHPSEDPWSQAILGGLETLAAMTQTYESSKPEADEENNQATEIWLTGQGTISKALSALLQHAWLATDVPPTSCIDHLSTMLRFIVIAATNCNVFVELRLTDLLIVWADILASWNGWEESEDLSVFDCIEEVVGINNKYGFRSFLFRDIPSPPAMPVRPRSVVESIGSFVSKAILEYPSATRRACSCVHTLLYVPDYSSDIEGVGKSLAMVFAESAFSHFLALREKPCTLWRPLLLAISSCYISYSDIVEGVLEKVISGGFELWVSSLAFSYSLTCDDSPSVVSEVKLYVMTLVKVIEHLLDVRHGNATDDLARKCFVSLMEASRRLKEVNEETDDDEDDGEPGEEETESEETDSNDEDSESDECEETEEEFLERYAKVAAELEDSEVIEEADEEDDDHEIDLGSLNEIDPQKLVLSLMEKHHQKVINLVPSEAISTFLNSFPIYTSLFSKCL
;
A
#
# COMPACT_ATOMS: atom_id res chain seq x y z
N MET A 1 -7.04 -28.98 24.84
CA MET A 1 -8.29 -29.72 25.14
C MET A 1 -8.91 -29.30 26.47
N ALA A 2 -8.38 -29.61 27.65
CA ALA A 2 -9.05 -29.29 28.93
C ALA A 2 -9.24 -27.78 29.23
N TYR A 3 -8.28 -26.93 28.83
CA TYR A 3 -8.37 -25.47 29.02
C TYR A 3 -9.33 -24.81 28.02
N GLY A 4 -9.35 -25.24 26.75
CA GLY A 4 -10.29 -24.76 25.75
C GLY A 4 -11.75 -25.08 26.09
N SER A 5 -12.04 -26.32 26.52
CA SER A 5 -13.41 -26.68 26.95
C SER A 5 -13.84 -25.97 28.25
N LEU A 6 -12.90 -25.54 29.10
CA LEU A 6 -13.21 -24.72 30.26
C LEU A 6 -13.51 -23.26 29.87
N GLN A 7 -12.76 -22.73 28.91
CA GLN A 7 -13.00 -21.41 28.34
C GLN A 7 -14.37 -21.34 27.67
N GLU A 8 -14.68 -22.29 26.77
CA GLU A 8 -16.00 -22.43 26.14
C GLU A 8 -17.11 -22.48 27.20
N PHE A 9 -16.95 -23.33 28.22
CA PHE A 9 -17.93 -23.44 29.31
C PHE A 9 -18.14 -22.11 30.05
N ILE A 10 -17.07 -21.36 30.36
CA ILE A 10 -17.17 -20.09 31.09
C ILE A 10 -17.80 -19.00 30.21
N GLN A 11 -17.46 -18.96 28.92
CA GLN A 11 -18.05 -18.02 27.95
C GLN A 11 -19.55 -18.26 27.76
N GLU A 12 -20.02 -19.50 27.90
CA GLU A 12 -21.46 -19.84 27.89
C GLU A 12 -22.22 -19.46 29.19
N GLN A 13 -21.52 -19.07 30.27
CA GLN A 13 -22.17 -18.71 31.53
C GLN A 13 -22.71 -17.29 31.53
N ASN A 14 -23.63 -17.00 32.45
CA ASN A 14 -24.14 -15.64 32.59
C ASN A 14 -23.05 -14.67 33.11
N PRO A 15 -23.09 -13.38 32.73
CA PRO A 15 -22.09 -12.40 33.14
C PRO A 15 -21.91 -12.28 34.67
N GLU A 16 -22.99 -12.48 35.44
CA GLU A 16 -22.92 -12.49 36.91
C GLU A 16 -22.09 -13.65 37.48
N TYR A 17 -22.13 -14.83 36.84
CA TYR A 17 -21.32 -15.97 37.23
C TYR A 17 -19.84 -15.70 36.94
N VAL A 18 -19.53 -15.17 35.74
CA VAL A 18 -18.17 -14.79 35.36
C VAL A 18 -17.63 -13.73 36.34
N ALA A 19 -18.42 -12.70 36.63
CA ALA A 19 -18.07 -11.66 37.60
C ALA A 19 -17.77 -12.24 38.99
N SER A 20 -18.62 -13.15 39.47
CA SER A 20 -18.46 -13.82 40.76
C SER A 20 -17.22 -14.70 40.79
N PHE A 21 -16.97 -15.47 39.73
CA PHE A 21 -15.77 -16.30 39.58
C PHE A 21 -14.50 -15.45 39.64
N VAL A 22 -14.42 -14.38 38.85
CA VAL A 22 -13.24 -13.51 38.80
C VAL A 22 -13.02 -12.81 40.14
N ARG A 23 -14.06 -12.23 40.76
CA ARG A 23 -13.96 -11.55 42.06
C ARG A 23 -13.55 -12.49 43.20
N THR A 24 -14.04 -13.74 43.21
CA THR A 24 -13.84 -14.65 44.35
C THR A 24 -12.65 -15.59 44.19
N ARG A 25 -12.20 -15.86 42.95
CA ARG A 25 -11.15 -16.85 42.66
C ARG A 25 -9.91 -16.27 41.99
N VAL A 26 -10.06 -15.29 41.09
CA VAL A 26 -8.95 -14.78 40.28
C VAL A 26 -8.30 -13.56 40.94
N LEU A 27 -9.04 -12.47 41.16
CA LEU A 27 -8.51 -11.22 41.73
C LEU A 27 -7.84 -11.39 43.12
N PRO A 28 -8.31 -12.27 44.02
CA PRO A 28 -7.64 -12.47 45.32
C PRO A 28 -6.20 -12.99 45.20
N ILE A 29 -5.82 -13.64 44.08
CA ILE A 29 -4.47 -14.17 43.87
C ILE A 29 -3.42 -13.05 43.93
N TYR A 30 -3.73 -11.89 43.34
CA TYR A 30 -2.84 -10.71 43.28
C TYR A 30 -2.63 -10.03 44.64
N SER A 31 -3.53 -10.27 45.60
CA SER A 31 -3.46 -9.68 46.94
C SER A 31 -2.96 -10.66 48.00
N THR A 32 -2.75 -11.93 47.63
CA THR A 32 -2.29 -12.96 48.56
C THR A 32 -0.78 -12.86 48.76
N PRO A 33 -0.28 -12.64 49.98
CA PRO A 33 1.16 -12.62 50.25
C PRO A 33 1.78 -13.99 49.96
N ASP A 34 3.03 -14.00 49.49
CA ASP A 34 3.81 -15.20 49.18
C ASP A 34 3.15 -16.15 48.15
N CYS A 35 2.32 -15.59 47.27
CA CYS A 35 1.72 -16.35 46.19
C CYS A 35 2.80 -16.83 45.19
N SER A 36 2.67 -18.06 44.71
CA SER A 36 3.58 -18.62 43.72
C SER A 36 3.53 -17.77 42.44
N PRO A 37 4.69 -17.34 41.88
CA PRO A 37 4.73 -16.62 40.60
C PRO A 37 3.98 -17.37 39.48
N TYR A 38 4.04 -18.70 39.45
CA TYR A 38 3.30 -19.50 38.47
C TYR A 38 1.78 -19.37 38.62
N LEU A 39 1.27 -19.22 39.85
CA LEU A 39 -0.16 -19.06 40.10
C LEU A 39 -0.63 -17.67 39.69
N VAL A 40 0.18 -16.64 39.94
CA VAL A 40 -0.08 -15.27 39.43
C VAL A 40 -0.04 -15.27 37.90
N ALA A 41 0.95 -15.95 37.31
CA ALA A 41 1.07 -16.03 35.86
C ALA A 41 -0.14 -16.71 35.19
N SER A 42 -0.65 -17.79 35.79
CA SER A 42 -1.90 -18.43 35.34
C SER A 42 -3.12 -17.54 35.54
N ALA A 43 -3.16 -16.74 36.62
CA ALA A 43 -4.25 -15.78 36.83
C ALA A 43 -4.26 -14.68 35.76
N ASN A 44 -3.10 -14.21 35.31
CA ASN A 44 -3.00 -13.24 34.21
C ASN A 44 -3.56 -13.83 32.90
N TRP A 45 -3.14 -15.06 32.57
CA TRP A 45 -3.62 -15.75 31.38
C TRP A 45 -5.14 -15.95 31.39
N VAL A 46 -5.71 -16.40 32.53
CA VAL A 46 -7.16 -16.54 32.67
C VAL A 46 -7.91 -15.22 32.46
N LEU A 47 -7.35 -14.08 32.87
CA LEU A 47 -7.98 -12.78 32.60
C LEU A 47 -7.99 -12.45 31.11
N GLY A 48 -6.91 -12.73 30.38
CA GLY A 48 -6.83 -12.55 28.94
C GLY A 48 -7.82 -13.42 28.16
N GLU A 49 -7.91 -14.70 28.48
CA GLU A 49 -8.83 -15.64 27.78
C GLU A 49 -10.32 -15.35 28.01
N LEU A 50 -10.65 -14.65 29.09
CA LEU A 50 -12.02 -14.28 29.43
C LEU A 50 -12.42 -12.92 28.88
N ALA A 51 -11.56 -12.23 28.13
CA ALA A 51 -11.78 -10.87 27.66
C ALA A 51 -13.18 -10.62 27.08
N SER A 52 -13.65 -11.52 26.19
CA SER A 52 -14.96 -11.43 25.52
C SER A 52 -16.19 -11.55 26.44
N CYS A 53 -16.02 -12.00 27.69
CA CYS A 53 -17.10 -12.25 28.63
C CYS A 53 -16.93 -11.51 29.97
N LEU A 54 -15.88 -10.70 30.11
CA LEU A 54 -15.63 -9.91 31.33
C LEU A 54 -16.62 -8.74 31.42
N PRO A 55 -17.26 -8.52 32.59
CA PRO A 55 -18.09 -7.33 32.78
C PRO A 55 -17.24 -6.05 32.79
N GLU A 56 -17.73 -4.99 32.15
CA GLU A 56 -17.08 -3.67 32.12
C GLU A 56 -16.85 -3.09 33.52
N GLU A 57 -17.77 -3.34 34.46
CA GLU A 57 -17.67 -2.86 35.86
C GLU A 57 -16.39 -3.30 36.58
N MET A 58 -15.71 -4.34 36.06
CA MET A 58 -14.51 -4.91 36.64
C MET A 58 -13.21 -4.38 36.03
N ASN A 59 -13.29 -3.50 35.03
CA ASN A 59 -12.15 -3.05 34.24
C ASN A 59 -11.01 -2.51 35.13
N ALA A 60 -11.32 -1.62 36.07
CA ALA A 60 -10.35 -0.99 36.95
C ALA A 60 -9.61 -2.02 37.82
N ASP A 61 -10.34 -3.01 38.35
CA ASP A 61 -9.76 -4.05 39.21
C ASP A 61 -8.88 -5.02 38.41
N VAL A 62 -9.31 -5.39 37.20
CA VAL A 62 -8.59 -6.27 36.28
C VAL A 62 -7.29 -5.62 35.84
N PHE A 63 -7.35 -4.41 35.26
CA PHE A 63 -6.17 -3.68 34.80
C PHE A 63 -5.24 -3.29 35.95
N SER A 64 -5.76 -2.91 37.12
CA SER A 64 -4.93 -2.66 38.31
C SER A 64 -4.15 -3.90 38.75
N SER A 65 -4.78 -5.08 38.66
CA SER A 65 -4.15 -6.35 39.04
C SER A 65 -3.09 -6.79 38.04
N LEU A 66 -3.37 -6.68 36.74
CA LEU A 66 -2.42 -6.97 35.68
C LEU A 66 -1.23 -6.00 35.70
N LEU A 67 -1.46 -4.70 35.92
CA LEU A 67 -0.38 -3.72 36.04
C LEU A 67 0.53 -4.00 37.25
N LYS A 68 -0.04 -4.45 38.38
CA LYS A 68 0.75 -4.91 39.54
C LYS A 68 1.59 -6.15 39.21
N ALA A 69 1.04 -7.08 38.43
CA ALA A 69 1.76 -8.27 38.00
C ALA A 69 2.89 -7.93 37.02
N LEU A 70 2.63 -7.01 36.08
CA LEU A 70 3.64 -6.48 35.15
C LEU A 70 4.77 -5.73 35.88
N ALA A 71 4.47 -5.09 37.01
CA ALA A 71 5.44 -4.40 37.86
C ALA A 71 6.13 -5.31 38.91
N MET A 72 5.83 -6.61 38.93
CA MET A 72 6.30 -7.50 39.99
C MET A 72 7.82 -7.68 39.94
N PRO A 73 8.57 -7.32 41.00
CA PRO A 73 10.02 -7.48 41.01
C PRO A 73 10.40 -8.96 41.20
N ASP A 74 11.61 -9.31 40.77
CA ASP A 74 12.18 -10.63 41.02
C ASP A 74 12.33 -10.91 42.52
N GLN A 75 12.07 -12.16 42.90
CA GLN A 75 12.34 -12.65 44.23
C GLN A 75 13.78 -13.19 44.30
N VAL A 76 14.37 -13.24 45.50
CA VAL A 76 15.81 -13.54 45.72
C VAL A 76 16.31 -14.79 44.98
N GLU A 77 15.47 -15.81 44.79
CA GLU A 77 15.82 -17.06 44.11
C GLU A 77 14.90 -17.41 42.93
N ILE A 78 13.90 -16.57 42.61
CA ILE A 78 12.87 -16.88 41.60
C ILE A 78 12.63 -15.64 40.73
N SER A 79 12.90 -15.79 39.42
CA SER A 79 12.57 -14.76 38.44
C SER A 79 11.05 -14.63 38.29
N CYS A 80 10.56 -13.40 38.33
CA CYS A 80 9.16 -13.06 38.07
C CYS A 80 8.91 -12.72 36.60
N TYR A 81 9.90 -12.93 35.71
CA TYR A 81 9.73 -12.76 34.27
C TYR A 81 8.47 -13.46 33.71
N PRO A 82 8.15 -14.74 34.05
CA PRO A 82 6.93 -15.37 33.56
C PRO A 82 5.63 -14.68 33.99
N VAL A 83 5.64 -14.00 35.15
CA VAL A 83 4.50 -13.20 35.62
C VAL A 83 4.36 -11.94 34.79
N ARG A 84 5.46 -11.24 34.53
CA ARG A 84 5.48 -10.02 33.71
C ARG A 84 5.08 -10.35 32.26
N PHE A 85 5.62 -11.44 31.72
CA PHE A 85 5.28 -11.97 30.40
C PHE A 85 3.79 -12.29 30.24
N SER A 86 3.23 -13.08 31.16
CA SER A 86 1.81 -13.40 31.05
C SER A 86 0.90 -12.22 31.38
N ALA A 87 1.36 -11.25 32.18
CA ALA A 87 0.62 -10.00 32.40
C ALA A 87 0.57 -9.16 31.13
N ALA A 88 1.68 -9.02 30.40
CA ALA A 88 1.73 -8.33 29.12
C ALA A 88 0.81 -9.01 28.10
N GLY A 89 0.92 -10.34 27.94
CA GLY A 89 0.03 -11.10 27.05
C GLY A 89 -1.45 -10.98 27.46
N GLY A 90 -1.75 -11.07 28.75
CA GLY A 90 -3.12 -10.90 29.26
C GLY A 90 -3.69 -9.51 29.00
N ILE A 91 -2.89 -8.45 29.11
CA ILE A 91 -3.31 -7.09 28.73
C ILE A 91 -3.54 -7.01 27.22
N GLY A 92 -2.61 -7.53 26.40
CA GLY A 92 -2.75 -7.57 24.95
C GLY A 92 -4.08 -8.21 24.51
N SER A 93 -4.39 -9.41 25.02
CA SER A 93 -5.63 -10.10 24.70
C SER A 93 -6.89 -9.34 25.14
N LEU A 94 -6.84 -8.60 26.25
CA LEU A 94 -7.97 -7.74 26.65
C LEU A 94 -8.20 -6.63 25.62
N LEU A 95 -7.14 -5.98 25.16
CA LEU A 95 -7.21 -4.87 24.21
C LEU A 95 -7.68 -5.33 22.82
N GLU A 96 -7.19 -6.49 22.35
CA GLU A 96 -7.63 -7.13 21.10
C GLU A 96 -9.13 -7.46 21.09
N ASN A 97 -9.72 -7.72 22.26
CA ASN A 97 -11.15 -7.98 22.43
C ASN A 97 -11.95 -6.72 22.83
N GLU A 98 -11.41 -5.53 22.54
CA GLU A 98 -12.03 -4.23 22.82
C GLU A 98 -12.33 -3.96 24.31
N TYR A 99 -11.74 -4.74 25.23
CA TYR A 99 -11.90 -4.55 26.67
C TYR A 99 -10.93 -3.48 27.18
N GLN A 100 -11.34 -2.21 27.09
CA GLN A 100 -10.48 -1.07 27.35
C GLN A 100 -10.25 -0.78 28.85
N PRO A 101 -9.05 -0.30 29.23
CA PRO A 101 -8.80 0.20 30.58
C PRO A 101 -9.56 1.52 30.83
N PRO A 102 -9.88 1.84 32.09
CA PRO A 102 -10.48 3.14 32.42
C PRO A 102 -9.61 4.34 32.03
N GLU A 103 -8.29 4.18 32.11
CA GLU A 103 -7.30 5.20 31.75
C GLU A 103 -6.11 4.51 31.06
N LEU A 104 -5.81 4.88 29.81
CA LEU A 104 -4.67 4.34 29.04
C LEU A 104 -3.32 4.93 29.48
N LEU A 105 -3.32 6.18 29.95
CA LEU A 105 -2.09 6.92 30.25
C LEU A 105 -1.17 6.26 31.31
N PRO A 106 -1.69 5.73 32.45
CA PRO A 106 -0.84 5.03 33.42
C PRO A 106 -0.13 3.81 32.84
N LEU A 107 -0.81 3.08 31.94
CA LEU A 107 -0.24 1.91 31.26
C LEU A 107 0.87 2.34 30.29
N LEU A 108 0.60 3.35 29.45
CA LEU A 108 1.59 3.92 28.54
C LEU A 108 2.85 4.42 29.26
N GLN A 109 2.69 5.17 30.35
CA GLN A 109 3.80 5.70 31.13
C GLN A 109 4.62 4.59 31.79
N PHE A 110 3.94 3.55 32.31
CA PHE A 110 4.62 2.40 32.90
C PHE A 110 5.49 1.68 31.87
N ILE A 111 4.91 1.33 30.71
CA ILE A 111 5.62 0.59 29.65
C ILE A 111 6.80 1.40 29.13
N THR A 112 6.56 2.67 28.76
CA THR A 112 7.61 3.57 28.23
C THR A 112 8.75 3.78 29.23
N GLY A 113 8.44 3.85 30.53
CA GLY A 113 9.45 3.99 31.58
C GLY A 113 10.25 2.72 31.86
N LYS A 114 9.72 1.55 31.46
CA LYS A 114 10.36 0.25 31.64
C LYS A 114 11.27 -0.14 30.49
N ILE A 115 10.91 0.23 29.26
CA ILE A 115 11.71 -0.03 28.06
C ILE A 115 13.11 0.56 28.20
N GLY A 116 14.12 -0.27 27.98
CA GLY A 116 15.52 0.08 28.06
C GLY A 116 16.15 -0.05 29.46
N ASN A 117 15.48 -0.73 30.39
CA ASN A 117 16.09 -1.11 31.67
C ASN A 117 16.62 -2.55 31.66
N GLU A 118 15.87 -3.48 31.06
CA GLU A 118 16.17 -4.92 31.01
C GLU A 118 15.94 -5.43 29.57
N GLU A 119 17.03 -5.73 28.85
CA GLU A 119 17.01 -6.07 27.42
C GLU A 119 16.13 -7.30 27.11
N ASP A 120 16.09 -8.27 28.04
CA ASP A 120 15.29 -9.50 27.91
C ASP A 120 13.78 -9.23 27.91
N GLU A 121 13.32 -8.08 28.42
CA GLU A 121 11.89 -7.72 28.51
C GLU A 121 11.46 -6.75 27.42
N ASP A 122 12.41 -6.06 26.77
CA ASP A 122 12.12 -4.95 25.85
C ASP A 122 11.26 -5.42 24.67
N SER A 123 11.52 -6.61 24.11
CA SER A 123 10.72 -7.15 23.00
C SER A 123 9.24 -7.31 23.37
N MET A 124 8.95 -7.84 24.56
CA MET A 124 7.57 -8.01 25.05
C MET A 124 6.92 -6.66 25.37
N LEU A 125 7.69 -5.71 25.93
CA LEU A 125 7.19 -4.38 26.26
C LEU A 125 6.87 -3.56 25.00
N PHE A 126 7.65 -3.70 23.92
CA PHE A 126 7.36 -3.08 22.63
C PHE A 126 6.07 -3.66 22.03
N GLN A 127 5.91 -4.99 22.00
CA GLN A 127 4.67 -5.62 21.52
C GLN A 127 3.45 -5.14 22.32
N LEU A 128 3.54 -5.11 23.65
CA LEU A 128 2.47 -4.58 24.49
C LEU A 128 2.18 -3.10 24.19
N LEU A 129 3.23 -2.29 24.00
CA LEU A 129 3.07 -0.88 23.67
C LEU A 129 2.38 -0.67 22.32
N LYS A 130 2.71 -1.49 21.32
CA LYS A 130 2.03 -1.50 20.02
C LYS A 130 0.53 -1.77 20.21
N SER A 131 0.15 -2.83 20.91
CA SER A 131 -1.27 -3.15 21.16
C SER A 131 -2.01 -2.03 21.88
N VAL A 132 -1.38 -1.38 22.87
CA VAL A 132 -1.96 -0.22 23.59
C VAL A 132 -2.13 0.99 22.66
N VAL A 133 -1.23 1.15 21.71
CA VAL A 133 -1.28 2.25 20.74
C VAL A 133 -2.42 2.05 19.74
N GLU A 134 -2.49 0.86 19.16
CA GLU A 134 -3.53 0.48 18.20
C GLU A 134 -4.92 0.53 18.83
N SER A 135 -5.06 0.05 20.07
CA SER A 135 -6.34 0.06 20.79
C SER A 135 -6.76 1.45 21.28
N GLY A 136 -5.79 2.33 21.55
CA GLY A 136 -6.03 3.65 22.15
C GLY A 136 -6.45 4.74 21.17
N ASN A 137 -6.20 4.54 19.88
CA ASN A 137 -6.59 5.42 18.78
C ASN A 137 -6.36 6.93 19.09
N GLN A 138 -7.37 7.79 18.93
CA GLN A 138 -7.23 9.25 19.11
C GLN A 138 -6.98 9.68 20.57
N ASP A 139 -7.38 8.88 21.57
CA ASP A 139 -7.28 9.23 22.99
C ASP A 139 -5.83 9.36 23.47
N ILE A 140 -4.91 8.71 22.77
CA ILE A 140 -3.48 8.70 23.11
C ILE A 140 -2.65 9.60 22.19
N ALA A 141 -3.23 10.11 21.09
CA ALA A 141 -2.51 10.82 20.04
C ALA A 141 -1.72 12.03 20.57
N MET A 142 -2.29 12.76 21.53
CA MET A 142 -1.64 13.90 22.17
C MET A 142 -0.36 13.54 22.96
N HIS A 143 -0.19 12.25 23.32
CA HIS A 143 0.94 11.74 24.07
C HIS A 143 2.02 11.10 23.17
N ILE A 144 1.67 10.67 21.95
CA ILE A 144 2.57 9.99 21.02
C ILE A 144 3.89 10.77 20.79
N PRO A 145 3.89 12.10 20.52
CA PRO A 145 5.15 12.81 20.24
C PRO A 145 6.19 12.71 21.37
N TYR A 146 5.74 12.75 22.62
CA TYR A 146 6.60 12.61 23.78
C TYR A 146 7.11 11.18 23.94
N ILE A 147 6.22 10.19 23.78
CA ILE A 147 6.55 8.76 23.90
C ILE A 147 7.59 8.39 22.84
N VAL A 148 7.34 8.73 21.57
CA VAL A 148 8.29 8.49 20.45
C VAL A 148 9.66 9.09 20.77
N SER A 149 9.72 10.34 21.23
CA SER A 149 10.98 10.99 21.59
C SER A 149 11.74 10.24 22.70
N SER A 150 11.01 9.73 23.70
CA SER A 150 11.58 8.96 24.80
C SER A 150 12.10 7.59 24.32
N LEU A 151 11.31 6.88 23.52
CA LEU A 151 11.65 5.56 22.98
C LEU A 151 12.88 5.64 22.08
N VAL A 152 12.90 6.59 21.14
CA VAL A 152 14.06 6.82 20.26
C VAL A 152 15.32 7.09 21.07
N SER A 153 15.24 7.95 22.10
CA SER A 153 16.37 8.25 22.98
C SER A 153 16.90 7.00 23.70
N ASN A 154 16.02 6.05 24.04
CA ASN A 154 16.42 4.77 24.62
C ASN A 154 17.00 3.82 23.55
N MET A 155 16.34 3.63 22.41
CA MET A 155 16.80 2.79 21.31
C MET A 155 18.19 3.18 20.79
N LEU A 156 18.47 4.49 20.68
CA LEU A 156 19.78 5.00 20.28
C LEU A 156 20.92 4.57 21.22
N LYS A 157 20.63 4.25 22.49
CA LYS A 157 21.63 3.74 23.43
C LYS A 157 21.94 2.26 23.20
N PHE A 158 20.98 1.48 22.68
CA PHE A 158 21.11 0.04 22.45
C PHE A 158 21.71 -0.29 21.09
N MET A 159 21.54 0.59 20.09
CA MET A 159 22.16 0.44 18.77
C MET A 159 23.67 0.73 18.83
N HIS A 160 24.46 -0.22 19.35
CA HIS A 160 25.92 -0.15 19.37
C HIS A 160 26.53 -0.78 18.11
N PRO A 161 27.41 -0.07 17.37
CA PRO A 161 28.04 -0.61 16.14
C PRO A 161 28.97 -1.82 16.32
N SER A 162 29.22 -2.25 17.56
CA SER A 162 30.14 -3.35 17.89
C SER A 162 29.44 -4.69 18.20
N GLU A 163 28.11 -4.68 18.31
CA GLU A 163 27.25 -5.85 18.55
C GLU A 163 26.30 -6.03 17.36
N ASP A 164 25.47 -7.07 17.36
CA ASP A 164 24.40 -7.21 16.36
C ASP A 164 23.38 -6.07 16.58
N PRO A 165 23.33 -5.05 15.71
CA PRO A 165 22.52 -3.86 15.96
C PRO A 165 21.03 -4.11 15.73
N TRP A 166 20.65 -5.30 15.25
CA TRP A 166 19.31 -5.68 14.83
C TRP A 166 18.69 -6.76 15.72
N SER A 167 18.78 -6.58 17.04
CA SER A 167 18.12 -7.48 18.00
C SER A 167 16.60 -7.47 17.84
N GLN A 168 15.92 -8.51 18.32
CA GLN A 168 14.45 -8.59 18.28
C GLN A 168 13.77 -7.42 19.01
N ALA A 169 14.39 -6.91 20.08
CA ALA A 169 13.92 -5.72 20.77
C ALA A 169 13.99 -4.47 19.90
N ILE A 170 15.06 -4.32 19.09
CA ILE A 170 15.17 -3.21 18.15
C ILE A 170 14.14 -3.32 17.03
N LEU A 171 13.94 -4.52 16.46
CA LEU A 171 12.95 -4.75 15.42
C LEU A 171 11.51 -4.45 15.92
N GLY A 172 11.13 -4.99 17.08
CA GLY A 172 9.84 -4.69 17.70
C GLY A 172 9.69 -3.20 18.07
N GLY A 173 10.79 -2.52 18.41
CA GLY A 173 10.80 -1.08 18.64
C GLY A 173 10.53 -0.27 17.37
N LEU A 174 11.11 -0.65 16.23
CA LEU A 174 10.85 -0.01 14.94
C LEU A 174 9.39 -0.20 14.50
N GLU A 175 8.88 -1.43 14.64
CA GLU A 175 7.48 -1.75 14.37
C GLU A 175 6.53 -0.92 15.23
N THR A 176 6.79 -0.84 16.55
CA THR A 176 5.99 -0.01 17.47
C THR A 176 6.02 1.47 17.09
N LEU A 177 7.18 1.99 16.67
CA LEU A 177 7.31 3.38 16.23
C LEU A 177 6.54 3.65 14.93
N ALA A 178 6.53 2.70 13.99
CA ALA A 178 5.75 2.79 12.77
C ALA A 178 4.23 2.82 13.05
N ALA A 179 3.74 1.93 13.93
CA ALA A 179 2.35 1.94 14.38
C ALA A 179 1.97 3.28 15.05
N MET A 180 2.84 3.80 15.93
CA MET A 180 2.65 5.13 16.54
C MET A 180 2.56 6.27 15.52
N THR A 181 3.37 6.24 14.46
CA THR A 181 3.27 7.25 13.40
C THR A 181 1.95 7.18 12.65
N GLN A 182 1.47 5.97 12.34
CA GLN A 182 0.19 5.78 11.65
C GLN A 182 -0.98 6.23 12.54
N THR A 183 -1.00 5.86 13.83
CA THR A 183 -2.01 6.33 14.79
C THR A 183 -2.00 7.85 14.97
N TYR A 184 -0.82 8.48 14.91
CA TYR A 184 -0.72 9.94 14.97
C TYR A 184 -1.18 10.62 13.68
N GLU A 185 -0.92 9.99 12.53
CA GLU A 185 -1.35 10.47 11.22
C GLU A 185 -2.87 10.40 11.09
N SER A 186 -3.49 9.30 11.54
CA SER A 186 -4.96 9.14 11.54
C SER A 186 -5.67 10.09 12.51
N SER A 187 -4.96 10.68 13.48
CA SER A 187 -5.50 11.67 14.40
C SER A 187 -5.46 13.11 13.85
N LYS A 188 -5.11 13.30 12.57
CA LYS A 188 -5.04 14.64 11.95
C LYS A 188 -6.42 15.30 11.97
N PRO A 189 -6.55 16.56 12.44
CA PRO A 189 -7.82 17.29 12.38
C PRO A 189 -8.32 17.48 10.94
N GLU A 190 -9.64 17.47 10.74
CA GLU A 190 -10.29 17.66 9.43
C GLU A 190 -9.99 19.04 8.81
N ALA A 191 -10.02 19.11 7.46
CA ALA A 191 -9.54 20.25 6.67
C ALA A 191 -10.30 21.58 6.90
N ASP A 192 -11.56 21.52 7.32
CA ASP A 192 -12.35 22.72 7.65
C ASP A 192 -11.81 23.47 8.91
N GLU A 193 -10.88 22.85 9.63
CA GLU A 193 -10.22 23.38 10.83
C GLU A 193 -8.75 23.80 10.60
N GLU A 194 -8.33 24.05 9.35
CA GLU A 194 -6.92 24.36 9.00
C GLU A 194 -6.30 25.58 9.72
N ASN A 195 -7.11 26.42 10.40
CA ASN A 195 -6.63 27.55 11.20
C ASN A 195 -6.92 27.45 12.72
N ASN A 196 -7.26 26.25 13.21
CA ASN A 196 -7.54 26.03 14.63
C ASN A 196 -6.28 25.67 15.42
N GLN A 197 -6.32 25.94 16.73
CA GLN A 197 -5.25 25.61 17.68
C GLN A 197 -4.90 24.11 17.68
N ALA A 198 -5.86 23.24 17.38
CA ALA A 198 -5.66 21.79 17.29
C ALA A 198 -4.67 21.42 16.17
N THR A 199 -4.81 22.03 14.99
CA THR A 199 -3.93 21.82 13.83
C THR A 199 -2.50 22.28 14.12
N GLU A 200 -2.32 23.42 14.82
CA GLU A 200 -0.99 23.89 15.22
C GLU A 200 -0.31 22.94 16.23
N ILE A 201 -1.06 22.42 17.19
CA ILE A 201 -0.57 21.42 18.15
C ILE A 201 -0.18 20.13 17.42
N TRP A 202 -1.01 19.69 16.48
CA TRP A 202 -0.75 18.49 15.68
C TRP A 202 0.50 18.65 14.81
N LEU A 203 0.66 19.78 14.11
CA LEU A 203 1.88 20.06 13.32
C LEU A 203 3.13 20.14 14.20
N THR A 204 3.01 20.67 15.41
CA THR A 204 4.12 20.71 16.38
C THR A 204 4.52 19.30 16.83
N GLY A 205 3.54 18.43 17.08
CA GLY A 205 3.79 17.03 17.42
C GLY A 205 4.38 16.24 16.25
N GLN A 206 3.87 16.43 15.03
CA GLN A 206 4.44 15.86 13.80
C GLN A 206 5.92 16.23 13.67
N GLY A 207 6.27 17.52 13.80
CA GLY A 207 7.66 17.97 13.76
C GLY A 207 8.55 17.38 14.87
N THR A 208 7.97 17.10 16.04
CA THR A 208 8.69 16.44 17.15
C THR A 208 8.99 14.98 16.83
N ILE A 209 8.00 14.25 16.33
CA ILE A 209 8.12 12.86 15.89
C ILE A 209 9.15 12.77 14.76
N SER A 210 9.02 13.56 13.70
CA SER A 210 9.93 13.49 12.54
C SER A 210 11.38 13.77 12.91
N LYS A 211 11.65 14.67 13.88
CA LYS A 211 13.01 14.91 14.39
C LYS A 211 13.57 13.70 15.13
N ALA A 212 12.76 13.05 15.96
CA ALA A 212 13.16 11.84 16.68
C ALA A 212 13.44 10.69 15.68
N LEU A 213 12.50 10.42 14.78
CA LEU A 213 12.65 9.34 13.79
C LEU A 213 13.83 9.60 12.84
N SER A 214 14.02 10.83 12.37
CA SER A 214 15.19 11.19 11.56
C SER A 214 16.50 10.91 12.30
N ALA A 215 16.59 11.21 13.60
CA ALA A 215 17.78 10.89 14.39
C ALA A 215 17.99 9.37 14.51
N LEU A 216 16.93 8.59 14.69
CA LEU A 216 17.00 7.12 14.73
C LEU A 216 17.49 6.55 13.40
N LEU A 217 16.84 6.91 12.28
CA LEU A 217 17.19 6.42 10.95
C LEU A 217 18.61 6.83 10.56
N GLN A 218 19.04 8.06 10.88
CA GLN A 218 20.41 8.48 10.63
C GLN A 218 21.42 7.61 11.38
N HIS A 219 21.12 7.21 12.63
CA HIS A 219 22.00 6.33 13.40
C HIS A 219 21.97 4.90 12.84
N ALA A 220 20.78 4.36 12.58
CA ALA A 220 20.56 3.00 12.07
C ALA A 220 21.04 2.77 10.62
N TRP A 221 21.19 3.82 9.82
CA TRP A 221 21.61 3.68 8.41
C TRP A 221 23.01 4.19 8.14
N LEU A 222 23.50 5.16 8.90
CA LEU A 222 24.83 5.73 8.67
C LEU A 222 25.90 5.14 9.60
N ALA A 223 25.52 4.49 10.71
CA ALA A 223 26.47 3.98 11.70
C ALA A 223 26.53 2.45 11.81
N THR A 224 25.56 1.73 11.23
CA THR A 224 25.43 0.25 11.34
C THR A 224 25.39 -0.42 9.96
N ASP A 225 25.54 -1.75 9.94
CA ASP A 225 25.44 -2.56 8.71
C ASP A 225 24.01 -2.57 8.14
N VAL A 226 23.86 -3.07 6.91
CA VAL A 226 22.58 -3.10 6.16
C VAL A 226 21.44 -3.67 7.02
N PRO A 227 20.27 -3.00 7.09
CA PRO A 227 19.13 -3.51 7.85
C PRO A 227 18.64 -4.88 7.35
N PRO A 228 18.09 -5.74 8.24
CA PRO A 228 17.37 -6.94 7.85
C PRO A 228 16.23 -6.58 6.91
N THR A 229 15.83 -7.53 6.05
CA THR A 229 14.74 -7.28 5.13
C THR A 229 13.46 -6.94 5.89
N SER A 230 13.06 -7.75 6.87
CA SER A 230 11.82 -7.61 7.66
C SER A 230 11.51 -6.26 8.35
N CYS A 231 12.36 -5.25 8.21
CA CYS A 231 12.11 -3.90 8.73
C CYS A 231 11.91 -2.83 7.65
N ILE A 232 11.99 -3.13 6.34
CA ILE A 232 11.88 -2.09 5.31
C ILE A 232 10.53 -1.39 5.31
N ASP A 233 9.45 -2.11 5.60
CA ASP A 233 8.11 -1.56 5.65
C ASP A 233 8.04 -0.48 6.75
N HIS A 234 8.35 -0.89 7.98
CA HIS A 234 8.40 -0.03 9.15
C HIS A 234 9.30 1.19 8.93
N LEU A 235 10.48 0.97 8.35
CA LEU A 235 11.42 2.05 8.03
C LEU A 235 10.88 2.99 6.94
N SER A 236 10.15 2.47 5.95
CA SER A 236 9.53 3.24 4.88
C SER A 236 8.32 4.03 5.40
N THR A 237 7.51 3.46 6.29
CA THR A 237 6.44 4.16 7.03
C THR A 237 6.99 5.35 7.80
N MET A 238 8.06 5.12 8.57
CA MET A 238 8.74 6.19 9.32
C MET A 238 9.32 7.25 8.39
N LEU A 239 9.95 6.84 7.28
CA LEU A 239 10.52 7.77 6.29
C LEU A 239 9.44 8.59 5.60
N ARG A 240 8.33 7.97 5.17
CA ARG A 240 7.15 8.62 4.61
C ARG A 240 6.63 9.70 5.56
N PHE A 241 6.48 9.36 6.85
CA PHE A 241 6.05 10.32 7.87
C PHE A 241 7.02 11.52 8.00
N ILE A 242 8.34 11.30 7.90
CA ILE A 242 9.35 12.37 7.89
C ILE A 242 9.24 13.23 6.62
N VAL A 243 9.01 12.60 5.46
CA VAL A 243 8.87 13.28 4.17
C VAL A 243 7.66 14.21 4.18
N ILE A 244 6.49 13.73 4.61
CA ILE A 244 5.25 14.52 4.68
C ILE A 244 5.40 15.73 5.61
N ALA A 245 6.16 15.59 6.71
CA ALA A 245 6.42 16.68 7.65
C ALA A 245 7.33 17.79 7.09
N ALA A 246 8.05 17.55 6.00
CA ALA A 246 8.96 18.53 5.41
C ALA A 246 8.21 19.60 4.58
N THR A 247 7.60 20.54 5.29
CA THR A 247 6.80 21.64 4.71
C THR A 247 7.62 22.77 4.08
N ASN A 248 8.95 22.77 4.24
CA ASN A 248 9.85 23.74 3.60
C ASN A 248 11.31 23.25 3.56
N CYS A 249 12.15 23.95 2.79
CA CYS A 249 13.55 23.60 2.61
C CYS A 249 14.40 23.63 3.91
N ASN A 250 14.03 24.44 4.92
CA ASN A 250 14.79 24.48 6.17
C ASN A 250 14.57 23.19 6.98
N VAL A 251 13.32 22.74 7.08
CA VAL A 251 12.96 21.47 7.74
C VAL A 251 13.61 20.29 7.01
N PHE A 252 13.60 20.31 5.68
CA PHE A 252 14.25 19.30 4.85
C PHE A 252 15.75 19.13 5.18
N VAL A 253 16.47 20.25 5.34
CA VAL A 253 17.90 20.24 5.71
C VAL A 253 18.10 19.83 7.17
N GLU A 254 17.24 20.31 8.09
CA GLU A 254 17.30 19.97 9.51
C GLU A 254 17.17 18.45 9.73
N LEU A 255 16.25 17.81 9.00
CA LEU A 255 15.98 16.37 9.05
C LEU A 255 16.97 15.54 8.23
N ARG A 256 17.97 16.17 7.58
CA ARG A 256 18.95 15.53 6.69
C ARG A 256 18.31 14.56 5.68
N LEU A 257 17.16 14.97 5.13
CA LEU A 257 16.33 14.07 4.34
C LEU A 257 17.06 13.56 3.09
N THR A 258 17.91 14.37 2.47
CA THR A 258 18.79 13.93 1.36
C THR A 258 19.61 12.68 1.71
N ASP A 259 20.23 12.65 2.89
CA ASP A 259 21.12 11.54 3.27
C ASP A 259 20.30 10.28 3.56
N LEU A 260 19.13 10.43 4.18
CA LEU A 260 18.19 9.35 4.46
C LEU A 260 17.65 8.71 3.18
N LEU A 261 17.15 9.53 2.25
CA LEU A 261 16.59 9.07 0.97
C LEU A 261 17.64 8.33 0.12
N ILE A 262 18.89 8.80 0.19
CA ILE A 262 20.01 8.15 -0.46
C ILE A 262 20.20 6.73 0.05
N VAL A 263 20.28 6.54 1.37
CA VAL A 263 20.54 5.21 1.94
C VAL A 263 19.35 4.28 1.74
N TRP A 264 18.14 4.79 1.98
CA TRP A 264 16.90 4.05 1.74
C TRP A 264 16.81 3.55 0.29
N ALA A 265 17.06 4.41 -0.70
CA ALA A 265 17.03 3.97 -2.09
C ALA A 265 18.12 2.94 -2.42
N ASP A 266 19.32 3.08 -1.86
CA ASP A 266 20.40 2.09 -2.02
C ASP A 266 20.01 0.74 -1.40
N ILE A 267 19.31 0.72 -0.25
CA ILE A 267 18.74 -0.49 0.36
C ILE A 267 17.70 -1.12 -0.58
N LEU A 268 16.72 -0.34 -1.06
CA LEU A 268 15.70 -0.82 -1.99
C LEU A 268 16.29 -1.41 -3.27
N ALA A 269 17.32 -0.79 -3.85
CA ALA A 269 17.96 -1.30 -5.05
C ALA A 269 18.57 -2.71 -4.84
N SER A 270 19.03 -3.01 -3.62
CA SER A 270 19.57 -4.31 -3.23
C SER A 270 18.53 -5.31 -2.74
N TRP A 271 17.29 -4.87 -2.55
CA TRP A 271 16.18 -5.67 -2.04
C TRP A 271 15.85 -6.87 -2.94
N ASN A 272 15.48 -7.97 -2.28
CA ASN A 272 15.07 -9.23 -2.87
C ASN A 272 14.20 -10.11 -1.93
N GLY A 273 13.66 -9.55 -0.85
CA GLY A 273 12.85 -10.27 0.15
C GLY A 273 11.37 -9.99 -0.05
N TRP A 274 10.80 -10.48 -1.15
CA TRP A 274 9.39 -10.27 -1.50
C TRP A 274 8.50 -11.13 -0.58
N GLU A 275 7.85 -10.50 0.41
CA GLU A 275 6.89 -11.15 1.31
C GLU A 275 5.58 -10.32 1.33
N GLU A 276 4.43 -10.97 1.15
CA GLU A 276 3.12 -10.37 0.79
C GLU A 276 2.59 -9.27 1.74
N SER A 277 3.13 -9.16 2.96
CA SER A 277 2.63 -8.24 3.99
C SER A 277 3.52 -7.02 4.27
N GLU A 278 4.66 -6.85 3.58
CA GLU A 278 5.72 -5.92 4.01
C GLU A 278 6.14 -4.84 2.99
N ASP A 279 5.33 -4.55 1.96
CA ASP A 279 5.80 -3.63 0.89
C ASP A 279 4.84 -2.47 0.53
N LEU A 280 3.63 -2.41 1.11
CA LEU A 280 2.68 -1.30 0.85
C LEU A 280 3.33 0.06 1.18
N SER A 281 3.92 0.16 2.36
CA SER A 281 4.52 1.40 2.84
C SER A 281 5.72 1.84 2.01
N VAL A 282 6.37 0.91 1.29
CA VAL A 282 7.47 1.23 0.38
C VAL A 282 6.95 2.00 -0.83
N PHE A 283 5.85 1.55 -1.45
CA PHE A 283 5.25 2.23 -2.60
C PHE A 283 4.68 3.59 -2.22
N ASP A 284 3.97 3.68 -1.09
CA ASP A 284 3.46 4.97 -0.58
C ASP A 284 4.60 5.96 -0.31
N CYS A 285 5.72 5.46 0.24
CA CYS A 285 6.90 6.28 0.46
C CYS A 285 7.54 6.74 -0.87
N ILE A 286 7.53 5.91 -1.92
CA ILE A 286 8.03 6.32 -3.26
C ILE A 286 7.23 7.51 -3.78
N GLU A 287 5.90 7.45 -3.71
CA GLU A 287 5.03 8.52 -4.19
C GLU A 287 5.29 9.85 -3.47
N GLU A 288 5.34 9.83 -2.14
CA GLU A 288 5.63 11.02 -1.33
C GLU A 288 7.03 11.59 -1.59
N VAL A 289 8.02 10.72 -1.79
CA VAL A 289 9.39 11.13 -2.12
C VAL A 289 9.48 11.79 -3.51
N VAL A 290 8.70 11.30 -4.46
CA VAL A 290 8.62 11.90 -5.81
C VAL A 290 7.89 13.24 -5.74
N GLY A 291 6.77 13.32 -5.02
CA GLY A 291 6.00 14.54 -4.82
C GLY A 291 6.81 15.65 -4.15
N ILE A 292 7.55 15.33 -3.09
CA ILE A 292 8.41 16.31 -2.41
C ILE A 292 9.57 16.78 -3.28
N ASN A 293 10.12 15.90 -4.13
CA ASN A 293 11.15 16.29 -5.10
C ASN A 293 10.58 17.29 -6.12
N ASN A 294 9.37 17.06 -6.63
CA ASN A 294 8.73 18.02 -7.55
C ASN A 294 8.53 19.40 -6.89
N LYS A 295 8.23 19.42 -5.59
CA LYS A 295 8.01 20.66 -4.82
C LYS A 295 9.28 21.45 -4.51
N TYR A 296 10.38 20.79 -4.12
CA TYR A 296 11.60 21.48 -3.65
C TYR A 296 12.85 21.28 -4.53
N GLY A 297 12.85 20.32 -5.46
CA GLY A 297 13.89 20.11 -6.46
C GLY A 297 15.28 19.83 -5.88
N PHE A 298 15.48 18.68 -5.23
CA PHE A 298 16.77 18.37 -4.61
C PHE A 298 17.68 17.55 -5.54
N ARG A 299 18.92 18.02 -5.71
CA ARG A 299 19.87 17.54 -6.73
C ARG A 299 20.18 16.04 -6.65
N SER A 300 20.28 15.48 -5.44
CA SER A 300 20.59 14.06 -5.24
C SER A 300 19.53 13.10 -5.77
N PHE A 301 18.30 13.58 -5.96
CA PHE A 301 17.20 12.78 -6.50
C PHE A 301 17.52 12.26 -7.90
N LEU A 302 17.95 13.16 -8.77
CA LEU A 302 18.26 12.91 -10.18
C LEU A 302 19.77 12.74 -10.44
N PHE A 303 20.64 13.18 -9.51
CA PHE A 303 22.07 13.25 -9.76
C PHE A 303 22.90 13.08 -8.49
N ARG A 304 23.81 12.09 -8.48
CA ARG A 304 24.84 11.93 -7.44
C ARG A 304 26.22 12.34 -7.95
N ASP A 305 26.92 13.15 -7.15
CA ASP A 305 28.28 13.59 -7.46
C ASP A 305 29.25 12.38 -7.42
N ILE A 306 30.28 12.44 -8.28
CA ILE A 306 31.30 11.38 -8.34
C ILE A 306 32.10 11.40 -7.04
N PRO A 307 32.26 10.25 -6.34
CA PRO A 307 32.99 10.21 -5.10
C PRO A 307 34.45 10.63 -5.30
N SER A 308 34.99 11.35 -4.32
CA SER A 308 36.39 11.78 -4.34
C SER A 308 37.33 10.58 -4.11
N PRO A 309 38.56 10.59 -4.67
CA PRO A 309 39.53 9.52 -4.44
C PRO A 309 39.76 9.27 -2.92
N PRO A 310 39.94 8.00 -2.47
CA PRO A 310 40.40 6.83 -3.23
C PRO A 310 39.29 5.92 -3.78
N ALA A 311 38.01 6.27 -3.60
CA ALA A 311 36.90 5.50 -4.16
C ALA A 311 36.96 5.48 -5.70
N MET A 312 36.47 4.40 -6.32
CA MET A 312 36.41 4.29 -7.78
C MET A 312 35.61 5.47 -8.36
N PRO A 313 36.06 6.10 -9.46
CA PRO A 313 35.41 7.27 -10.06
C PRO A 313 34.17 6.87 -10.89
N VAL A 314 33.39 5.91 -10.40
CA VAL A 314 32.12 5.51 -10.99
C VAL A 314 31.04 6.34 -10.32
N ARG A 315 30.18 6.97 -11.12
CA ARG A 315 29.04 7.71 -10.58
C ARG A 315 28.12 6.72 -9.85
N PRO A 316 27.77 6.96 -8.57
CA PRO A 316 26.77 6.14 -7.89
C PRO A 316 25.39 6.38 -8.50
N ARG A 317 24.50 5.39 -8.39
CA ARG A 317 23.09 5.56 -8.79
C ARG A 317 22.47 6.72 -8.01
N SER A 318 21.72 7.56 -8.69
CA SER A 318 20.85 8.54 -8.07
C SER A 318 19.69 7.85 -7.34
N VAL A 319 18.98 8.58 -6.47
CA VAL A 319 17.84 8.04 -5.72
C VAL A 319 16.80 7.46 -6.68
N VAL A 320 16.45 8.19 -7.75
CA VAL A 320 15.47 7.73 -8.73
C VAL A 320 15.91 6.49 -9.51
N GLU A 321 17.20 6.35 -9.83
CA GLU A 321 17.73 5.15 -10.50
C GLU A 321 17.71 3.93 -9.57
N SER A 322 17.97 4.14 -8.28
CA SER A 322 17.91 3.08 -7.27
C SER A 322 16.47 2.63 -7.02
N ILE A 323 15.52 3.55 -6.89
CA ILE A 323 14.08 3.25 -6.83
C ILE A 323 13.61 2.57 -8.13
N GLY A 324 14.03 3.07 -9.29
CA GLY A 324 13.67 2.47 -10.57
C GLY A 324 14.20 1.03 -10.72
N SER A 325 15.35 0.73 -10.14
CA SER A 325 15.87 -0.64 -10.07
C SER A 325 15.01 -1.54 -9.18
N PHE A 326 14.45 -1.03 -8.09
CA PHE A 326 13.53 -1.76 -7.21
C PHE A 326 12.20 -2.03 -7.93
N VAL A 327 11.57 -0.99 -8.47
CA VAL A 327 10.29 -1.08 -9.19
C VAL A 327 10.39 -2.04 -10.38
N SER A 328 11.50 -2.01 -11.13
CA SER A 328 11.71 -2.93 -12.26
C SER A 328 11.82 -4.39 -11.83
N LYS A 329 12.44 -4.66 -10.68
CA LYS A 329 12.50 -6.02 -10.12
C LYS A 329 11.14 -6.45 -9.58
N ALA A 330 10.42 -5.57 -8.88
CA ALA A 330 9.07 -5.86 -8.39
C ALA A 330 8.13 -6.25 -9.54
N ILE A 331 8.21 -5.54 -10.67
CA ILE A 331 7.47 -5.90 -11.89
C ILE A 331 7.82 -7.30 -12.40
N LEU A 332 9.04 -7.81 -12.21
CA LEU A 332 9.47 -9.11 -12.77
C LEU A 332 9.32 -10.28 -11.80
N GLU A 333 9.54 -10.02 -10.51
CA GLU A 333 9.79 -11.04 -9.50
C GLU A 333 8.70 -11.08 -8.42
N TYR A 334 7.77 -10.11 -8.40
CA TYR A 334 6.79 -9.97 -7.33
C TYR A 334 5.35 -9.81 -7.85
N PRO A 335 4.61 -10.92 -8.03
CA PRO A 335 3.27 -10.90 -8.61
C PRO A 335 2.28 -9.99 -7.86
N SER A 336 2.20 -10.08 -6.53
CA SER A 336 1.22 -9.34 -5.72
C SER A 336 1.44 -7.83 -5.70
N ALA A 337 2.66 -7.34 -5.92
CA ALA A 337 2.93 -5.90 -6.05
C ALA A 337 3.13 -5.41 -7.48
N THR A 338 2.98 -6.28 -8.50
CA THR A 338 3.21 -5.90 -9.89
C THR A 338 2.33 -4.71 -10.32
N ARG A 339 1.09 -4.65 -9.83
CA ARG A 339 0.16 -3.54 -10.10
C ARG A 339 0.67 -2.22 -9.55
N ARG A 340 1.02 -2.16 -8.25
CA ARG A 340 1.61 -0.97 -7.59
C ARG A 340 2.93 -0.56 -8.23
N ALA A 341 3.79 -1.52 -8.55
CA ALA A 341 5.04 -1.26 -9.23
C ALA A 341 4.82 -0.64 -10.63
N CYS A 342 3.81 -1.12 -11.37
CA CYS A 342 3.40 -0.47 -12.62
C CYS A 342 2.88 0.94 -12.39
N SER A 343 2.06 1.18 -11.34
CA SER A 343 1.60 2.53 -10.95
C SER A 343 2.78 3.50 -10.73
N CYS A 344 3.79 3.06 -9.98
CA CYS A 344 5.01 3.84 -9.72
C CYS A 344 5.81 4.21 -10.98
N VAL A 345 5.73 3.44 -12.08
CA VAL A 345 6.38 3.79 -13.35
C VAL A 345 5.89 5.15 -13.87
N HIS A 346 4.60 5.41 -13.72
CA HIS A 346 3.97 6.65 -14.15
C HIS A 346 4.49 7.84 -13.34
N THR A 347 4.41 7.73 -12.01
CA THR A 347 4.88 8.72 -11.05
C THR A 347 6.36 9.04 -11.27
N LEU A 348 7.22 8.02 -11.42
CA LEU A 348 8.66 8.19 -11.60
C LEU A 348 9.04 8.82 -12.95
N LEU A 349 8.26 8.63 -14.01
CA LEU A 349 8.55 9.18 -15.33
C LEU A 349 8.02 10.60 -15.53
N TYR A 350 6.86 10.94 -14.94
CA TYR A 350 6.12 12.14 -15.31
C TYR A 350 6.04 13.24 -14.25
N VAL A 351 6.30 12.90 -12.99
CA VAL A 351 6.29 13.89 -11.89
C VAL A 351 7.65 14.60 -11.74
N PRO A 352 8.82 13.94 -11.86
CA PRO A 352 10.10 14.64 -11.82
C PRO A 352 10.38 15.47 -13.09
N ASP A 353 10.97 16.65 -12.91
CA ASP A 353 11.46 17.48 -14.02
C ASP A 353 12.81 16.98 -14.57
N TYR A 354 12.74 16.14 -15.60
CA TYR A 354 13.91 15.69 -16.36
C TYR A 354 14.40 16.76 -17.34
N SER A 355 15.04 17.80 -16.81
CA SER A 355 15.71 18.82 -17.64
C SER A 355 16.73 18.20 -18.62
N SER A 356 17.07 18.94 -19.69
CA SER A 356 17.95 18.44 -20.77
C SER A 356 19.32 17.90 -20.32
N ASP A 357 19.83 18.38 -19.17
CA ASP A 357 21.12 17.96 -18.64
C ASP A 357 21.08 16.58 -17.94
N ILE A 358 19.88 16.09 -17.61
CA ILE A 358 19.63 14.84 -16.86
C ILE A 358 18.64 13.92 -17.58
N GLU A 359 18.23 14.26 -18.81
CA GLU A 359 17.35 13.46 -19.68
C GLU A 359 17.83 12.01 -19.85
N GLY A 360 19.15 11.77 -19.74
CA GLY A 360 19.71 10.42 -19.77
C GLY A 360 19.20 9.49 -18.67
N VAL A 361 18.82 10.03 -17.50
CA VAL A 361 18.26 9.25 -16.39
C VAL A 361 16.85 8.78 -16.74
N GLY A 362 15.99 9.70 -17.21
CA GLY A 362 14.63 9.35 -17.67
C GLY A 362 14.64 8.31 -18.80
N LYS A 363 15.56 8.46 -19.76
CA LYS A 363 15.80 7.46 -20.83
C LYS A 363 16.19 6.09 -20.29
N SER A 364 17.07 6.06 -19.28
CA SER A 364 17.49 4.81 -18.64
C SER A 364 16.35 4.14 -17.88
N LEU A 365 15.54 4.92 -17.16
CA LEU A 365 14.37 4.40 -16.44
C LEU A 365 13.35 3.81 -17.41
N ALA A 366 12.96 4.55 -18.46
CA ALA A 366 12.03 4.07 -19.47
C ALA A 366 12.52 2.79 -20.17
N MET A 367 13.83 2.65 -20.39
CA MET A 367 14.41 1.43 -20.94
C MET A 367 14.21 0.23 -20.00
N VAL A 368 14.56 0.36 -18.72
CA VAL A 368 14.49 -0.75 -17.76
C VAL A 368 13.03 -1.11 -17.43
N PHE A 369 12.15 -0.11 -17.26
CA PHE A 369 10.73 -0.33 -17.03
C PHE A 369 10.07 -1.03 -18.22
N ALA A 370 10.32 -0.57 -19.46
CA ALA A 370 9.76 -1.20 -20.65
C ALA A 370 10.28 -2.65 -20.84
N GLU A 371 11.57 -2.89 -20.60
CA GLU A 371 12.16 -4.24 -20.69
C GLU A 371 11.52 -5.18 -19.65
N SER A 372 11.34 -4.70 -18.42
CA SER A 372 10.78 -5.47 -17.31
C SER A 372 9.29 -5.78 -17.51
N ALA A 373 8.48 -4.75 -17.76
CA ALA A 373 7.04 -4.89 -17.97
C ALA A 373 6.72 -5.75 -19.20
N PHE A 374 7.47 -5.58 -20.29
CA PHE A 374 7.26 -6.38 -21.49
C PHE A 374 7.69 -7.84 -21.31
N SER A 375 8.80 -8.09 -20.59
CA SER A 375 9.23 -9.46 -20.31
C SER A 375 8.22 -10.20 -19.43
N HIS A 376 7.66 -9.53 -18.40
CA HIS A 376 6.62 -10.13 -17.58
C HIS A 376 5.32 -10.35 -18.38
N PHE A 377 4.91 -9.36 -19.18
CA PHE A 377 3.76 -9.51 -20.08
C PHE A 377 3.91 -10.71 -21.02
N LEU A 378 5.10 -10.93 -21.58
CA LEU A 378 5.36 -12.09 -22.44
C LEU A 378 5.22 -13.43 -21.71
N ALA A 379 5.53 -13.49 -20.41
CA ALA A 379 5.32 -14.69 -19.60
C ALA A 379 3.82 -14.97 -19.40
N LEU A 380 3.01 -13.92 -19.23
CA LEU A 380 1.57 -14.02 -18.97
C LEU A 380 0.69 -14.05 -20.25
N ARG A 381 1.28 -13.90 -21.43
CA ARG A 381 0.53 -13.65 -22.69
C ARG A 381 -0.41 -14.77 -23.15
N GLU A 382 -0.20 -16.00 -22.69
CA GLU A 382 -0.96 -17.15 -23.19
C GLU A 382 -2.37 -17.20 -22.55
N LYS A 383 -2.56 -16.55 -21.39
CA LYS A 383 -3.84 -16.43 -20.70
C LYS A 383 -4.06 -14.97 -20.29
N PRO A 384 -5.09 -14.28 -20.83
CA PRO A 384 -5.48 -12.96 -20.33
C PRO A 384 -5.73 -13.01 -18.83
N CYS A 385 -5.11 -12.10 -18.08
CA CYS A 385 -5.30 -11.90 -16.65
C CYS A 385 -5.30 -10.41 -16.32
N THR A 386 -5.67 -10.08 -15.07
CA THR A 386 -5.80 -8.72 -14.55
C THR A 386 -4.52 -7.89 -14.70
N LEU A 387 -3.35 -8.54 -14.59
CA LEU A 387 -2.02 -7.93 -14.73
C LEU A 387 -1.68 -7.45 -16.15
N TRP A 388 -2.39 -7.89 -17.19
CA TRP A 388 -2.11 -7.42 -18.56
C TRP A 388 -2.23 -5.91 -18.68
N ARG A 389 -3.30 -5.35 -18.10
CA ARG A 389 -3.59 -3.91 -18.22
C ARG A 389 -2.50 -3.05 -17.55
N PRO A 390 -2.14 -3.25 -16.27
CA PRO A 390 -1.04 -2.51 -15.63
C PRO A 390 0.27 -2.61 -16.41
N LEU A 391 0.67 -3.81 -16.87
CA LEU A 391 1.92 -4.01 -17.61
C LEU A 391 1.91 -3.25 -18.96
N LEU A 392 0.81 -3.31 -19.71
CA LEU A 392 0.67 -2.61 -20.98
C LEU A 392 0.65 -1.08 -20.79
N LEU A 393 0.04 -0.58 -19.71
CA LEU A 393 0.02 0.86 -19.37
C LEU A 393 1.39 1.37 -18.91
N ALA A 394 2.17 0.57 -18.17
CA ALA A 394 3.55 0.92 -17.81
C ALA A 394 4.43 1.10 -19.05
N ILE A 395 4.32 0.19 -20.04
CA ILE A 395 5.02 0.33 -21.35
C ILE A 395 4.52 1.56 -22.10
N SER A 396 3.21 1.81 -22.08
CA SER A 396 2.58 2.98 -22.70
C SER A 396 3.15 4.29 -22.16
N SER A 397 3.38 4.35 -20.85
CA SER A 397 4.04 5.47 -20.21
C SER A 397 5.49 5.63 -20.62
N CYS A 398 6.25 4.55 -20.75
CA CYS A 398 7.60 4.64 -21.30
C CYS A 398 7.57 5.18 -22.75
N TYR A 399 6.60 4.74 -23.56
CA TYR A 399 6.49 5.07 -24.99
C TYR A 399 6.12 6.54 -25.24
N ILE A 400 5.20 7.11 -24.45
CA ILE A 400 4.82 8.52 -24.57
C ILE A 400 6.02 9.45 -24.35
N SER A 401 6.92 9.12 -23.41
CA SER A 401 8.13 9.90 -23.18
C SER A 401 9.26 9.60 -24.18
N TYR A 402 9.53 8.32 -24.48
CA TYR A 402 10.74 7.89 -25.17
C TYR A 402 10.48 6.81 -26.23
N SER A 403 9.69 7.12 -27.26
CA SER A 403 9.23 6.17 -28.28
C SER A 403 10.36 5.36 -28.93
N ASP A 404 11.40 6.02 -29.43
CA ASP A 404 12.50 5.36 -30.17
C ASP A 404 13.27 4.34 -29.29
N ILE A 405 13.39 4.64 -28.00
CA ILE A 405 14.08 3.78 -27.04
C ILE A 405 13.21 2.56 -26.73
N VAL A 406 11.93 2.79 -26.46
CA VAL A 406 10.98 1.72 -26.14
C VAL A 406 10.84 0.76 -27.32
N GLU A 407 10.68 1.26 -28.55
CA GLU A 407 10.66 0.43 -29.75
C GLU A 407 11.91 -0.46 -29.86
N GLY A 408 13.09 0.13 -29.65
CA GLY A 408 14.36 -0.61 -29.66
C GLY A 408 14.45 -1.68 -28.56
N VAL A 409 13.87 -1.42 -27.39
CA VAL A 409 13.82 -2.38 -26.27
C VAL A 409 12.87 -3.54 -26.58
N LEU A 410 11.65 -3.23 -27.04
CA LEU A 410 10.65 -4.25 -27.38
C LEU A 410 11.18 -5.21 -28.46
N GLU A 411 11.80 -4.66 -29.51
CA GLU A 411 12.42 -5.45 -30.59
C GLU A 411 13.65 -6.25 -30.14
N LYS A 412 14.36 -5.80 -29.10
CA LYS A 412 15.48 -6.52 -28.51
C LYS A 412 15.01 -7.73 -27.70
N VAL A 413 13.89 -7.62 -26.99
CA VAL A 413 13.33 -8.72 -26.18
C VAL A 413 12.76 -9.82 -27.10
N ILE A 414 11.97 -9.44 -28.10
CA ILE A 414 11.47 -10.37 -29.12
C ILE A 414 11.33 -9.66 -30.47
N SER A 415 11.66 -10.36 -31.56
CA SER A 415 11.45 -9.83 -32.92
C SER A 415 9.96 -9.57 -33.17
N GLY A 416 9.62 -8.35 -33.60
CA GLY A 416 8.23 -7.90 -33.75
C GLY A 416 7.58 -7.51 -32.41
N GLY A 417 8.39 -7.25 -31.38
CA GLY A 417 7.90 -6.90 -30.05
C GLY A 417 7.03 -5.65 -30.02
N PHE A 418 7.33 -4.65 -30.87
CA PHE A 418 6.50 -3.45 -30.98
C PHE A 418 5.10 -3.78 -31.52
N GLU A 419 5.02 -4.53 -32.62
CA GLU A 419 3.74 -4.92 -33.23
C GLU A 419 2.91 -5.80 -32.27
N LEU A 420 3.57 -6.67 -31.51
CA LEU A 420 2.93 -7.50 -30.50
C LEU A 420 2.35 -6.65 -29.37
N TRP A 421 3.14 -5.76 -28.77
CA TRP A 421 2.68 -4.86 -27.71
C TRP A 421 1.49 -4.02 -28.17
N VAL A 422 1.57 -3.38 -29.34
CA VAL A 422 0.47 -2.56 -29.89
C VAL A 422 -0.78 -3.40 -30.16
N SER A 423 -0.62 -4.61 -30.68
CA SER A 423 -1.75 -5.52 -30.92
C SER A 423 -2.44 -5.92 -29.61
N SER A 424 -1.65 -6.22 -28.58
CA SER A 424 -2.13 -6.56 -27.25
C SER A 424 -2.79 -5.39 -26.54
N LEU A 425 -2.22 -4.18 -26.66
CA LEU A 425 -2.80 -2.94 -26.17
C LEU A 425 -4.18 -2.70 -26.80
N ALA A 426 -4.28 -2.76 -28.14
CA ALA A 426 -5.54 -2.58 -28.85
C ALA A 426 -6.59 -3.65 -28.49
N PHE A 427 -6.14 -4.89 -28.21
CA PHE A 427 -7.01 -6.00 -27.82
C PHE A 427 -7.48 -5.93 -26.36
N SER A 428 -6.60 -5.60 -25.42
CA SER A 428 -6.91 -5.61 -23.98
C SER A 428 -8.07 -4.68 -23.65
N TYR A 429 -8.12 -3.51 -24.28
CA TYR A 429 -9.19 -2.54 -24.06
C TYR A 429 -10.57 -3.03 -24.53
N SER A 430 -10.61 -3.92 -25.52
CA SER A 430 -11.87 -4.54 -25.96
C SER A 430 -12.32 -5.69 -25.07
N LEU A 431 -11.41 -6.30 -24.31
CA LEU A 431 -11.68 -7.46 -23.46
C LEU A 431 -12.13 -7.07 -22.05
N THR A 432 -11.63 -5.95 -21.52
CA THR A 432 -11.85 -5.50 -20.13
C THR A 432 -13.02 -4.52 -19.98
N CYS A 433 -13.84 -4.35 -21.02
CA CYS A 433 -14.91 -3.33 -21.05
C CYS A 433 -16.11 -3.66 -20.14
N ASP A 434 -16.20 -4.90 -19.64
CA ASP A 434 -17.38 -5.41 -18.95
C ASP A 434 -17.21 -5.66 -17.44
N ASP A 435 -15.98 -5.77 -16.89
CA ASP A 435 -15.78 -6.30 -15.52
C ASP A 435 -15.01 -5.41 -14.50
N SER A 436 -14.55 -4.18 -14.84
CA SER A 436 -13.96 -3.26 -13.82
C SER A 436 -14.19 -1.77 -14.15
N PRO A 437 -14.46 -0.91 -13.16
CA PRO A 437 -14.52 0.54 -13.37
C PRO A 437 -13.13 1.03 -13.81
N SER A 438 -13.03 1.56 -15.03
CA SER A 438 -11.77 2.10 -15.53
C SER A 438 -11.52 3.49 -14.94
N VAL A 439 -10.41 3.66 -14.21
CA VAL A 439 -10.00 4.97 -13.66
C VAL A 439 -9.74 5.96 -14.80
N VAL A 440 -10.20 7.22 -14.67
CA VAL A 440 -10.10 8.28 -15.70
C VAL A 440 -8.67 8.41 -16.23
N SER A 441 -7.69 8.44 -15.33
CA SER A 441 -6.27 8.57 -15.65
C SER A 441 -5.73 7.42 -16.52
N GLU A 442 -6.19 6.18 -16.29
CA GLU A 442 -5.80 5.04 -17.13
C GLU A 442 -6.33 5.17 -18.56
N VAL A 443 -7.60 5.55 -18.71
CA VAL A 443 -8.24 5.71 -20.03
C VAL A 443 -7.59 6.87 -20.79
N LYS A 444 -7.28 7.97 -20.09
CA LYS A 444 -6.57 9.11 -20.67
C LYS A 444 -5.18 8.72 -21.19
N LEU A 445 -4.40 8.00 -20.39
CA LEU A 445 -3.08 7.49 -20.80
C LEU A 445 -3.18 6.57 -22.02
N TYR A 446 -4.19 5.70 -22.03
CA TYR A 446 -4.45 4.79 -23.14
C TYR A 446 -4.76 5.54 -24.45
N VAL A 447 -5.64 6.56 -24.39
CA VAL A 447 -5.97 7.42 -25.55
C VAL A 447 -4.72 8.12 -26.08
N MET A 448 -3.91 8.73 -25.21
CA MET A 448 -2.69 9.44 -25.60
C MET A 448 -1.68 8.51 -26.28
N THR A 449 -1.54 7.29 -25.76
CA THR A 449 -0.64 6.28 -26.32
C THR A 449 -1.09 5.84 -27.71
N LEU A 450 -2.38 5.53 -27.87
CA LEU A 450 -2.93 5.13 -29.17
C LEU A 450 -2.79 6.23 -30.21
N VAL A 451 -3.01 7.50 -29.86
CA VAL A 451 -2.77 8.63 -30.77
C VAL A 451 -1.33 8.60 -31.27
N LYS A 452 -0.35 8.50 -30.35
CA LYS A 452 1.07 8.52 -30.70
C LYS A 452 1.49 7.32 -31.55
N VAL A 453 1.01 6.12 -31.21
CA VAL A 453 1.25 4.88 -31.97
C VAL A 453 0.66 4.98 -33.38
N ILE A 454 -0.56 5.50 -33.52
CA ILE A 454 -1.19 5.67 -34.83
C ILE A 454 -0.39 6.67 -35.67
N GLU A 455 0.05 7.80 -35.11
CA GLU A 455 0.91 8.73 -35.84
C GLU A 455 2.17 8.03 -36.38
N HIS A 456 2.83 7.24 -35.54
CA HIS A 456 3.99 6.46 -35.94
C HIS A 456 3.67 5.45 -37.06
N LEU A 457 2.65 4.61 -36.89
CA LEU A 457 2.23 3.61 -37.88
C LEU A 457 1.86 4.24 -39.24
N LEU A 458 1.35 5.46 -39.23
CA LEU A 458 0.94 6.17 -40.44
C LEU A 458 2.09 6.93 -41.13
N ASP A 459 3.14 7.28 -40.39
CA ASP A 459 4.36 7.93 -40.89
C ASP A 459 5.37 6.92 -41.46
N VAL A 460 5.39 5.68 -40.96
CA VAL A 460 6.22 4.59 -41.52
C VAL A 460 5.69 4.19 -42.91
N ARG A 461 6.40 4.65 -43.95
CA ARG A 461 6.10 4.29 -45.34
C ARG A 461 6.43 2.81 -45.59
N HIS A 462 5.40 1.95 -45.54
CA HIS A 462 5.14 0.75 -46.39
C HIS A 462 4.68 -0.50 -45.62
N GLY A 463 3.49 -1.02 -45.97
CA GLY A 463 3.04 -2.39 -45.67
C GLY A 463 1.51 -2.53 -45.62
N ASN A 464 0.96 -3.69 -45.97
CA ASN A 464 -0.47 -4.01 -45.73
C ASN A 464 -0.69 -4.54 -44.28
N ALA A 465 0.36 -5.01 -43.61
CA ALA A 465 0.29 -5.50 -42.22
C ALA A 465 0.11 -4.35 -41.21
N THR A 466 0.74 -3.20 -41.48
CA THR A 466 0.59 -1.97 -40.70
C THR A 466 -0.83 -1.40 -40.78
N ASP A 467 -1.55 -1.66 -41.88
CA ASP A 467 -2.94 -1.20 -42.06
C ASP A 467 -3.93 -1.98 -41.18
N ASP A 468 -3.69 -3.27 -40.92
CA ASP A 468 -4.50 -4.08 -40.01
C ASP A 468 -4.33 -3.62 -38.55
N LEU A 469 -3.07 -3.39 -38.15
CA LEU A 469 -2.74 -2.91 -36.82
C LEU A 469 -3.26 -1.49 -36.60
N ALA A 470 -3.08 -0.59 -37.57
CA ALA A 470 -3.63 0.76 -37.53
C ALA A 470 -5.15 0.74 -37.43
N ARG A 471 -5.84 -0.16 -38.17
CA ARG A 471 -7.29 -0.33 -38.05
C ARG A 471 -7.70 -0.70 -36.62
N LYS A 472 -7.04 -1.70 -36.01
CA LYS A 472 -7.30 -2.10 -34.62
C LYS A 472 -7.11 -0.93 -33.66
N CYS A 473 -5.98 -0.22 -33.77
CA CYS A 473 -5.69 0.95 -32.94
C CYS A 473 -6.75 2.06 -33.09
N PHE A 474 -7.21 2.35 -34.31
CA PHE A 474 -8.26 3.35 -34.52
C PHE A 474 -9.59 2.96 -33.89
N VAL A 475 -9.99 1.68 -33.98
CA VAL A 475 -11.21 1.18 -33.35
C VAL A 475 -11.10 1.30 -31.82
N SER A 476 -9.99 0.84 -31.24
CA SER A 476 -9.76 0.94 -29.80
C SER A 476 -9.64 2.39 -29.32
N LEU A 477 -9.10 3.30 -30.14
CA LEU A 477 -9.03 4.73 -29.83
C LEU A 477 -10.41 5.37 -29.76
N MET A 478 -11.28 5.06 -30.73
CA MET A 478 -12.65 5.58 -30.75
C MET A 478 -13.45 5.10 -29.54
N GLU A 479 -13.29 3.82 -29.18
CA GLU A 479 -13.95 3.23 -28.03
C GLU A 479 -13.42 3.82 -26.72
N ALA A 480 -12.10 3.96 -26.57
CA ALA A 480 -11.50 4.56 -25.38
C ALA A 480 -11.86 6.04 -25.20
N SER A 481 -11.95 6.79 -26.30
CA SER A 481 -12.38 8.19 -26.26
C SER A 481 -13.83 8.30 -25.78
N ARG A 482 -14.71 7.38 -26.22
CA ARG A 482 -16.10 7.33 -25.77
C ARG A 482 -16.20 7.06 -24.28
N ARG A 483 -15.50 6.02 -23.79
CA ARG A 483 -15.45 5.69 -22.36
C ARG A 483 -14.89 6.83 -21.51
N LEU A 484 -13.82 7.49 -21.96
CA LEU A 484 -13.28 8.66 -21.25
C LEU A 484 -14.31 9.78 -21.10
N LYS A 485 -15.18 9.96 -22.10
CA LYS A 485 -16.27 10.94 -22.03
C LYS A 485 -17.34 10.52 -21.02
N GLU A 486 -17.72 9.24 -21.02
CA GLU A 486 -18.72 8.68 -20.10
C GLU A 486 -18.28 8.80 -18.64
N VAL A 487 -17.05 8.39 -18.32
CA VAL A 487 -16.52 8.47 -16.94
C VAL A 487 -16.39 9.93 -16.48
N ASN A 488 -15.98 10.85 -17.37
CA ASN A 488 -15.95 12.28 -17.03
C ASN A 488 -17.34 12.89 -16.80
N GLU A 489 -18.37 12.42 -17.51
CA GLU A 489 -19.76 12.88 -17.31
C GLU A 489 -20.33 12.32 -16.00
N GLU A 490 -19.99 11.07 -15.63
CA GLU A 490 -20.37 10.47 -14.34
C GLU A 490 -19.77 11.21 -13.14
N THR A 491 -18.52 11.67 -13.23
CA THR A 491 -17.87 12.44 -12.15
C THR A 491 -18.37 13.88 -11.99
N ASP A 492 -19.02 14.44 -13.02
CA ASP A 492 -19.56 15.82 -12.98
C ASP A 492 -21.00 15.89 -12.41
N ASP A 493 -21.75 14.78 -12.41
CA ASP A 493 -23.14 14.71 -11.93
C ASP A 493 -23.25 14.52 -10.38
N ASP A 494 -22.16 14.19 -9.69
CA ASP A 494 -22.09 14.05 -8.22
C ASP A 494 -21.99 15.39 -7.46
N GLU A 495 -21.90 16.54 -8.16
CA GLU A 495 -21.90 17.88 -7.54
C GLU A 495 -23.30 18.54 -7.42
N ASP A 496 -24.39 17.91 -7.89
CA ASP A 496 -25.76 18.42 -7.71
C ASP A 496 -26.53 17.62 -6.65
N ASP A 497 -26.22 17.88 -5.37
CA ASP A 497 -27.04 17.52 -4.20
C ASP A 497 -28.39 18.29 -4.24
N GLY A 498 -29.21 17.95 -5.24
CA GLY A 498 -30.63 18.24 -5.24
C GLY A 498 -31.36 17.11 -4.52
N GLU A 499 -31.51 17.22 -3.21
CA GLU A 499 -32.37 16.33 -2.39
C GLU A 499 -33.62 15.89 -3.17
N PRO A 500 -33.77 14.60 -3.52
CA PRO A 500 -35.07 14.07 -3.90
C PRO A 500 -35.82 13.79 -2.61
N GLY A 501 -36.75 14.69 -2.31
CA GLY A 501 -37.59 14.65 -1.12
C GLY A 501 -38.23 13.29 -0.88
N GLU A 502 -38.31 12.95 0.39
CA GLU A 502 -39.10 11.85 0.95
C GLU A 502 -40.53 11.85 0.36
N GLU A 503 -40.84 10.88 -0.49
CA GLU A 503 -42.21 10.44 -0.67
C GLU A 503 -42.30 8.97 -0.28
N GLU A 504 -42.74 8.77 0.97
CA GLU A 504 -43.31 7.51 1.43
C GLU A 504 -44.46 7.10 0.50
N THR A 505 -44.34 5.94 -0.12
CA THR A 505 -45.50 5.20 -0.60
C THR A 505 -45.43 3.77 -0.09
N GLU A 506 -46.10 3.53 1.03
CA GLU A 506 -46.69 2.25 1.36
C GLU A 506 -47.65 1.82 0.23
N SER A 507 -47.45 0.64 -0.36
CA SER A 507 -48.57 -0.15 -0.89
C SER A 507 -48.20 -1.61 -1.11
N GLU A 508 -48.76 -2.44 -0.23
CA GLU A 508 -49.46 -3.72 -0.47
C GLU A 508 -48.76 -4.85 -1.23
N GLU A 509 -48.39 -5.88 -0.44
CA GLU A 509 -48.92 -7.25 -0.53
C GLU A 509 -49.35 -7.70 -1.94
N THR A 510 -48.55 -8.57 -2.55
CA THR A 510 -49.10 -9.51 -3.53
C THR A 510 -48.40 -10.86 -3.43
N ASP A 511 -49.12 -11.81 -2.82
CA ASP A 511 -48.97 -13.25 -2.94
C ASP A 511 -48.61 -13.67 -4.38
N SER A 512 -47.53 -14.44 -4.54
CA SER A 512 -47.55 -15.49 -5.57
C SER A 512 -46.55 -16.63 -5.31
N ASN A 513 -47.14 -17.79 -5.02
CA ASN A 513 -46.78 -19.12 -5.50
C ASN A 513 -45.52 -19.79 -4.95
N ASP A 514 -45.76 -20.38 -3.79
CA ASP A 514 -45.31 -21.70 -3.33
C ASP A 514 -45.30 -22.77 -4.47
N GLU A 515 -44.13 -23.04 -5.04
CA GLU A 515 -43.81 -24.29 -5.74
C GLU A 515 -42.65 -24.97 -5.03
N ASP A 516 -42.96 -25.60 -3.90
CA ASP A 516 -42.16 -26.67 -3.31
C ASP A 516 -41.92 -27.78 -4.36
N SER A 517 -40.80 -27.69 -5.04
CA SER A 517 -40.17 -28.81 -5.72
C SER A 517 -38.88 -29.10 -5.00
N GLU A 518 -38.98 -29.83 -3.87
CA GLU A 518 -37.85 -30.50 -3.26
C GLU A 518 -37.26 -31.49 -4.28
N SER A 519 -36.29 -31.02 -5.06
CA SER A 519 -35.28 -31.91 -5.60
C SER A 519 -34.48 -32.39 -4.40
N ASP A 520 -34.53 -33.70 -4.13
CA ASP A 520 -33.60 -34.41 -3.26
C ASP A 520 -32.16 -34.14 -3.75
N GLU A 521 -31.59 -32.98 -3.42
CA GLU A 521 -30.17 -32.76 -3.39
C GLU A 521 -29.68 -33.53 -2.17
N CYS A 522 -29.23 -34.77 -2.40
CA CYS A 522 -28.47 -35.51 -1.40
C CYS A 522 -27.39 -34.57 -0.84
N GLU A 523 -27.44 -34.29 0.46
CA GLU A 523 -26.38 -33.57 1.17
C GLU A 523 -25.04 -34.18 0.76
N GLU A 524 -24.19 -33.36 0.12
CA GLU A 524 -22.83 -33.74 -0.28
C GLU A 524 -22.14 -34.34 0.95
N THR A 525 -21.69 -35.59 0.84
CA THR A 525 -21.00 -36.23 1.96
C THR A 525 -19.65 -35.53 2.18
N GLU A 526 -19.14 -35.51 3.42
CA GLU A 526 -17.84 -34.92 3.75
C GLU A 526 -16.71 -35.42 2.84
N GLU A 527 -16.78 -36.69 2.40
CA GLU A 527 -15.81 -37.29 1.47
C GLU A 527 -15.93 -36.73 0.05
N GLU A 528 -17.15 -36.46 -0.44
CA GLU A 528 -17.39 -35.83 -1.76
C GLU A 528 -16.97 -34.34 -1.75
N PHE A 529 -17.25 -33.64 -0.65
CA PHE A 529 -16.77 -32.28 -0.42
C PHE A 529 -15.24 -32.23 -0.43
N LEU A 530 -14.58 -33.10 0.34
CA LEU A 530 -13.13 -33.17 0.41
C LEU A 530 -12.52 -33.60 -0.92
N GLU A 531 -13.13 -34.51 -1.67
CA GLU A 531 -12.64 -34.95 -2.98
C GLU A 531 -12.80 -33.84 -4.03
N ARG A 532 -13.87 -33.04 -3.97
CA ARG A 532 -14.05 -31.85 -4.80
C ARG A 532 -12.99 -30.79 -4.50
N TYR A 533 -12.74 -30.48 -3.23
CA TYR A 533 -11.68 -29.56 -2.84
C TYR A 533 -10.28 -30.09 -3.16
N ALA A 534 -10.02 -31.38 -2.98
CA ALA A 534 -8.75 -32.00 -3.36
C ALA A 534 -8.53 -31.96 -4.88
N LYS A 535 -9.60 -32.09 -5.66
CA LYS A 535 -9.55 -31.97 -7.11
C LYS A 535 -9.34 -30.53 -7.57
N VAL A 536 -10.00 -29.56 -6.93
CA VAL A 536 -9.75 -28.13 -7.15
C VAL A 536 -8.32 -27.77 -6.75
N ALA A 537 -7.81 -28.29 -5.63
CA ALA A 537 -6.44 -28.10 -5.20
C ALA A 537 -5.42 -28.74 -6.16
N ALA A 538 -5.70 -29.93 -6.70
CA ALA A 538 -4.85 -30.57 -7.69
C ALA A 538 -4.89 -29.87 -9.06
N GLU A 539 -6.05 -29.34 -9.46
CA GLU A 539 -6.20 -28.51 -10.67
C GLU A 539 -5.49 -27.15 -10.51
N LEU A 540 -5.48 -26.59 -9.29
CA LEU A 540 -4.67 -25.44 -8.92
C LEU A 540 -3.17 -25.78 -8.96
N GLU A 541 -2.73 -26.94 -8.45
CA GLU A 541 -1.31 -27.35 -8.42
C GLU A 541 -0.74 -27.73 -9.81
N ASP A 542 -1.56 -28.27 -10.73
CA ASP A 542 -1.17 -28.61 -12.11
C ASP A 542 -1.27 -27.42 -13.08
N SER A 543 -2.01 -26.38 -12.72
CA SER A 543 -1.87 -25.07 -13.36
C SER A 543 -0.70 -24.35 -12.70
N GLU A 544 0.21 -23.76 -13.45
CA GLU A 544 1.05 -22.70 -12.89
C GLU A 544 0.07 -21.64 -12.37
N VAL A 545 -0.18 -21.62 -11.05
CA VAL A 545 -1.02 -20.62 -10.40
C VAL A 545 -0.28 -19.31 -10.67
N ILE A 546 -0.80 -18.55 -11.62
CA ILE A 546 -0.58 -17.12 -11.64
C ILE A 546 -1.31 -16.69 -10.39
N GLU A 547 -0.59 -16.42 -9.30
CA GLU A 547 -1.16 -15.76 -8.12
C GLU A 547 -1.91 -14.53 -8.64
N GLU A 548 -3.23 -14.61 -8.60
CA GLU A 548 -4.09 -13.48 -8.92
C GLU A 548 -3.79 -12.46 -7.84
N ALA A 549 -3.13 -11.36 -8.21
CA ALA A 549 -2.87 -10.26 -7.30
C ALA A 549 -4.20 -9.83 -6.68
N ASP A 550 -4.28 -9.79 -5.34
CA ASP A 550 -5.49 -9.40 -4.60
C ASP A 550 -6.12 -8.16 -5.24
N GLU A 551 -7.34 -8.33 -5.74
CA GLU A 551 -8.11 -7.25 -6.37
C GLU A 551 -8.67 -6.26 -5.35
N GLU A 552 -8.72 -6.63 -4.06
CA GLU A 552 -9.57 -5.98 -3.06
C GLU A 552 -9.01 -4.67 -2.46
N ASP A 553 -7.73 -4.32 -2.66
CA ASP A 553 -7.09 -3.20 -1.92
C ASP A 553 -6.37 -2.11 -2.78
N ASP A 554 -6.48 -2.15 -4.11
CA ASP A 554 -5.59 -1.37 -5.00
C ASP A 554 -6.31 -0.37 -5.94
N ASP A 555 -7.33 0.35 -5.43
CA ASP A 555 -8.03 1.44 -6.13
C ASP A 555 -7.22 2.76 -6.24
N HIS A 556 -5.89 2.66 -6.31
CA HIS A 556 -5.01 3.84 -6.38
C HIS A 556 -4.99 4.42 -7.81
N GLU A 557 -5.41 5.69 -7.94
CA GLU A 557 -5.36 6.40 -9.21
C GLU A 557 -3.92 6.67 -9.66
N ILE A 558 -3.63 6.44 -10.95
CA ILE A 558 -2.32 6.70 -11.53
C ILE A 558 -2.05 8.23 -11.58
N ASP A 559 -0.99 8.70 -10.93
CA ASP A 559 -0.52 10.07 -11.08
C ASP A 559 0.19 10.27 -12.43
N LEU A 560 -0.53 10.91 -13.36
CA LEU A 560 -0.04 11.26 -14.69
C LEU A 560 0.86 12.51 -14.71
N GLY A 561 1.04 13.20 -13.58
CA GLY A 561 1.88 14.39 -13.46
C GLY A 561 1.60 15.43 -14.56
N SER A 562 2.63 15.79 -15.33
CA SER A 562 2.50 16.74 -16.45
C SER A 562 1.55 16.31 -17.57
N LEU A 563 1.25 15.01 -17.71
CA LEU A 563 0.28 14.52 -18.70
C LEU A 563 -1.17 14.83 -18.29
N ASN A 564 -1.42 15.16 -17.02
CA ASN A 564 -2.76 15.58 -16.59
C ASN A 564 -3.21 16.89 -17.25
N GLU A 565 -2.30 17.76 -17.64
CA GLU A 565 -2.65 19.01 -18.33
C GLU A 565 -3.01 18.82 -19.81
N ILE A 566 -2.72 17.64 -20.37
CA ILE A 566 -2.93 17.35 -21.78
C ILE A 566 -4.41 17.02 -22.01
N ASP A 567 -5.01 17.73 -22.98
CA ASP A 567 -6.38 17.49 -23.43
C ASP A 567 -6.42 16.36 -24.48
N PRO A 568 -6.90 15.15 -24.12
CA PRO A 568 -6.91 14.01 -25.02
C PRO A 568 -7.87 14.23 -26.20
N GLN A 569 -8.96 14.99 -26.02
CA GLN A 569 -9.91 15.24 -27.11
C GLN A 569 -9.29 16.11 -28.21
N LYS A 570 -8.48 17.11 -27.84
CA LYS A 570 -7.72 17.92 -28.82
C LYS A 570 -6.72 17.07 -29.60
N LEU A 571 -6.05 16.12 -28.95
CA LEU A 571 -5.12 15.19 -29.62
C LEU A 571 -5.85 14.30 -30.63
N VAL A 572 -6.98 13.71 -30.23
CA VAL A 572 -7.82 12.90 -31.11
C VAL A 572 -8.33 13.72 -32.29
N LEU A 573 -8.80 14.96 -32.07
CA LEU A 573 -9.23 15.86 -33.14
C LEU A 573 -8.11 16.13 -34.14
N SER A 574 -6.93 16.51 -33.66
CA SER A 574 -5.76 16.77 -34.51
C SER A 574 -5.38 15.55 -35.35
N LEU A 575 -5.38 14.36 -34.74
CA LEU A 575 -5.10 13.09 -35.43
C LEU A 575 -6.13 12.81 -36.53
N MET A 576 -7.42 12.94 -36.21
CA MET A 576 -8.52 12.69 -37.14
C MET A 576 -8.49 13.69 -38.29
N GLU A 577 -8.21 14.96 -38.05
CA GLU A 577 -8.06 15.97 -39.12
C GLU A 577 -6.89 15.64 -40.06
N LYS A 578 -5.72 15.37 -39.47
CA LYS A 578 -4.48 15.08 -40.21
C LYS A 578 -4.59 13.81 -41.06
N HIS A 579 -5.31 12.79 -40.59
CA HIS A 579 -5.37 11.46 -41.22
C HIS A 579 -6.76 11.01 -41.69
N HIS A 580 -7.78 11.88 -41.70
CA HIS A 580 -9.20 11.58 -42.02
C HIS A 580 -9.39 10.61 -43.20
N GLN A 581 -8.68 10.81 -44.32
CA GLN A 581 -8.83 9.98 -45.52
C GLN A 581 -8.38 8.52 -45.30
N LYS A 582 -7.38 8.28 -44.44
CA LYS A 582 -6.95 6.94 -44.04
C LYS A 582 -7.92 6.33 -43.04
N VAL A 583 -8.41 7.10 -42.08
CA VAL A 583 -9.41 6.64 -41.08
C VAL A 583 -10.66 6.10 -41.78
N ILE A 584 -11.18 6.86 -42.74
CA ILE A 584 -12.36 6.50 -43.56
C ILE A 584 -12.17 5.15 -44.29
N ASN A 585 -10.95 4.83 -44.71
CA ASN A 585 -10.66 3.62 -45.47
C ASN A 585 -10.36 2.40 -44.59
N LEU A 586 -9.82 2.63 -43.39
CA LEU A 586 -9.35 1.58 -42.50
C LEU A 586 -10.43 1.15 -41.50
N VAL A 587 -11.21 2.09 -40.96
CA VAL A 587 -12.11 1.85 -39.83
C VAL A 587 -13.50 1.40 -40.31
N PRO A 588 -14.12 0.39 -39.67
CA PRO A 588 -15.49 0.00 -39.98
C PRO A 588 -16.49 1.15 -39.80
N SER A 589 -17.48 1.26 -40.70
CA SER A 589 -18.49 2.32 -40.64
C SER A 589 -19.31 2.32 -39.35
N GLU A 590 -19.50 1.14 -38.75
CA GLU A 590 -20.21 0.97 -37.48
C GLU A 590 -19.45 1.66 -36.33
N ALA A 591 -18.15 1.42 -36.20
CA ALA A 591 -17.32 2.08 -35.19
C ALA A 591 -17.29 3.62 -35.38
N ILE A 592 -17.22 4.10 -36.63
CA ILE A 592 -17.31 5.52 -36.94
C ILE A 592 -18.67 6.08 -36.50
N SER A 593 -19.78 5.37 -36.78
CA SER A 593 -21.11 5.83 -36.41
C SER A 593 -21.31 5.92 -34.90
N THR A 594 -20.84 4.93 -34.13
CA THR A 594 -20.90 4.93 -32.67
C THR A 594 -20.08 6.08 -32.10
N PHE A 595 -18.86 6.30 -32.59
CA PHE A 595 -18.02 7.41 -32.18
C PHE A 595 -18.67 8.79 -32.46
N LEU A 596 -19.30 8.96 -33.62
CA LEU A 596 -19.97 10.21 -34.00
C LEU A 596 -21.21 10.50 -33.14
N ASN A 597 -21.90 9.47 -32.63
CA ASN A 597 -23.01 9.66 -31.71
C ASN A 597 -22.52 10.30 -30.39
N SER A 598 -21.40 9.81 -29.85
CA SER A 598 -20.80 10.37 -28.64
C SER A 598 -20.09 11.71 -28.89
N PHE A 599 -19.55 11.93 -30.09
CA PHE A 599 -18.85 13.15 -30.48
C PHE A 599 -19.36 13.79 -31.79
N PRO A 600 -20.50 14.50 -31.77
CA PRO A 600 -21.08 15.11 -32.96
C PRO A 600 -20.18 16.14 -33.66
N ILE A 601 -19.21 16.73 -32.94
CA ILE A 601 -18.26 17.73 -33.43
C ILE A 601 -17.44 17.20 -34.62
N TYR A 602 -17.20 15.89 -34.69
CA TYR A 602 -16.42 15.25 -35.74
C TYR A 602 -17.21 14.97 -37.03
N THR A 603 -18.53 15.16 -37.04
CA THR A 603 -19.41 14.79 -38.17
C THR A 603 -18.98 15.45 -39.49
N SER A 604 -18.46 16.68 -39.44
CA SER A 604 -17.99 17.39 -40.63
C SER A 604 -16.82 16.69 -41.33
N LEU A 605 -15.95 16.02 -40.56
CA LEU A 605 -14.76 15.29 -41.04
C LEU A 605 -15.12 13.97 -41.72
N PHE A 606 -16.24 13.35 -41.32
CA PHE A 606 -16.69 12.05 -41.81
C PHE A 606 -17.91 12.11 -42.76
N SER A 607 -18.25 13.30 -43.26
CA SER A 607 -19.40 13.57 -44.14
C SER A 607 -19.43 12.80 -45.48
N LYS A 608 -18.39 12.02 -45.81
CA LYS A 608 -18.35 11.10 -46.97
C LYS A 608 -18.66 9.63 -46.61
N CYS A 609 -18.79 9.31 -45.33
CA CYS A 609 -19.03 7.95 -44.80
C CYS A 609 -20.46 7.71 -44.34
N LEU A 610 -21.16 8.77 -43.93
CA LEU A 610 -22.61 8.82 -43.75
C LEU A 610 -23.29 8.97 -45.12
#